data_AF-A0A1E1WCK8-F1
#
_entry.id   AF-A0A1E1WCK8-F1
#
_cell.length_a   1.000
_cell.length_b   1.000
_cell.length_c   1.000
_cell.angle_alpha   90.00
_cell.angle_beta   90.00
_cell.angle_gamma   90.00
#
_symmetry.space_group_name_H-M   'P 1'
#
loop_
_entity.id
_entity.type
_entity.pdbx_description
1 polymer ?
#
loop_
_entity_poly.entity_id
_entity_poly.type
_entity_poly.pdbx_seq_one_letter_code
_entity_poly.pdbx_strand_id
1 'polypeptide(L)'
;AISIYLSNKANNKYFYSGHMSSRLQTKEDRVLLLDYLISELMAARMVNVDCPKEKSGGMEIVVHESPTAKDLKDILIALKFNKPPPNITAEMLFSKLETKLKDTIQKEGEQLVGKPLYNKALSEKEWKQLETTFSEMFEEYRLRRETLITRLECTIQSFEWSDRLKTMKDEIQSSYRPKREQLKAKPDVRLSDFLAARTSLLQVEKTSSASVRKFTQTKVN
;
A
#
# COMPACT_ATOMS: atom_id res chain seq x y z
N ALA A 1 -33.37 1.32 3.06
CA ALA A 1 -32.82 0.34 2.09
C ALA A 1 -33.71 -0.91 1.99
N ILE A 2 -33.88 -1.69 3.07
CA ILE A 2 -34.67 -2.94 3.06
C ILE A 2 -36.16 -2.72 2.68
N SER A 3 -36.77 -1.61 3.14
CA SER A 3 -38.17 -1.27 2.81
C SER A 3 -38.42 -0.98 1.32
N ILE A 4 -37.42 -0.43 0.61
CA ILE A 4 -37.48 -0.18 -0.85
C ILE A 4 -37.36 -1.50 -1.62
N TYR A 5 -36.52 -2.42 -1.14
CA TYR A 5 -36.32 -3.73 -1.76
C TYR A 5 -37.58 -4.60 -1.72
N LEU A 6 -38.29 -4.61 -0.58
CA LEU A 6 -39.54 -5.35 -0.42
C LEU A 6 -40.67 -4.76 -1.27
N SER A 7 -40.72 -3.42 -1.40
CA SER A 7 -41.70 -2.73 -2.25
C SER A 7 -41.49 -3.02 -3.74
N ASN A 8 -40.23 -3.10 -4.21
CA ASN A 8 -39.92 -3.47 -5.60
C ASN A 8 -40.19 -4.94 -5.91
N LYS A 9 -39.96 -5.87 -4.97
CA LYS A 9 -40.22 -7.31 -5.20
C LYS A 9 -41.69 -7.63 -5.47
N ALA A 10 -42.62 -6.84 -4.92
CA ALA A 10 -44.07 -7.01 -5.13
C ALA A 10 -44.55 -6.58 -6.53
N ASN A 11 -43.86 -5.64 -7.19
CA ASN A 11 -44.24 -5.12 -8.51
C ASN A 11 -43.69 -5.93 -9.71
N ASN A 12 -42.79 -6.88 -9.50
CA ASN A 12 -42.07 -7.56 -10.59
C ASN A 12 -42.74 -8.83 -11.15
N LYS A 13 -44.00 -9.10 -10.78
CA LYS A 13 -44.77 -10.22 -11.39
C LYS A 13 -44.90 -10.08 -12.91
N TYR A 14 -44.81 -8.85 -13.43
CA TYR A 14 -44.92 -8.53 -14.85
C TYR A 14 -43.85 -9.19 -15.74
N PHE A 15 -42.65 -9.47 -15.21
CA PHE A 15 -41.57 -10.10 -16.01
C PHE A 15 -41.71 -11.62 -16.13
N TYR A 16 -42.49 -12.26 -15.25
CA TYR A 16 -42.61 -13.72 -15.17
C TYR A 16 -44.05 -14.22 -15.44
N SER A 17 -45.03 -13.32 -15.56
CA SER A 17 -46.40 -13.62 -15.98
C SER A 17 -46.72 -13.02 -17.35
N GLY A 18 -47.75 -13.54 -18.02
CA GLY A 18 -48.20 -13.06 -19.34
C GLY A 18 -47.43 -13.63 -20.55
N HIS A 19 -47.94 -13.32 -21.76
CA HIS A 19 -47.45 -13.84 -23.04
C HIS A 19 -46.05 -13.27 -23.38
N MET A 20 -45.12 -14.14 -23.77
CA MET A 20 -43.70 -13.80 -23.93
C MET A 20 -43.44 -12.70 -24.98
N SER A 21 -44.29 -12.65 -26.01
CA SER A 21 -44.28 -11.67 -27.09
C SER A 21 -44.65 -10.25 -26.67
N SER A 22 -45.30 -10.07 -25.51
CA SER A 22 -45.77 -8.77 -25.01
C SER A 22 -44.81 -8.12 -24.01
N ARG A 23 -43.71 -8.80 -23.65
CA ARG A 23 -42.72 -8.28 -22.71
C ARG A 23 -41.71 -7.38 -23.43
N LEU A 24 -41.25 -6.31 -22.78
CA LEU A 24 -40.16 -5.43 -23.27
C LEU A 24 -40.48 -4.68 -24.58
N GLN A 25 -41.76 -4.54 -24.92
CA GLN A 25 -42.18 -3.86 -26.13
C GLN A 25 -41.94 -2.34 -26.04
N THR A 26 -42.23 -1.76 -24.88
CA THR A 26 -42.08 -0.32 -24.64
C THR A 26 -40.71 0.02 -24.05
N LYS A 27 -40.34 1.31 -24.12
CA LYS A 27 -39.09 1.79 -23.51
C LYS A 27 -39.18 1.69 -21.99
N GLU A 28 -40.35 1.95 -21.45
CA GLU A 28 -40.69 1.93 -20.03
C GLU A 28 -40.49 0.52 -19.45
N ASP A 29 -40.92 -0.53 -20.16
CA ASP A 29 -40.72 -1.93 -19.75
C ASP A 29 -39.23 -2.31 -19.69
N ARG A 30 -38.41 -1.77 -20.61
CA ARG A 30 -36.96 -2.04 -20.66
C ARG A 30 -36.21 -1.32 -19.54
N VAL A 31 -36.64 -0.10 -19.19
CA VAL A 31 -36.09 0.65 -18.06
C VAL A 31 -36.43 -0.05 -16.75
N LEU A 32 -37.67 -0.52 -16.60
CA LEU A 32 -38.10 -1.29 -15.43
C LEU A 32 -37.28 -2.58 -15.26
N LEU A 33 -36.93 -3.26 -16.37
CA LEU A 33 -36.05 -4.43 -16.33
C LEU A 33 -34.64 -4.07 -15.87
N LEU A 34 -34.09 -2.95 -16.36
CA LEU A 34 -32.76 -2.48 -15.95
C LEU A 34 -32.72 -2.15 -14.46
N ASP A 35 -33.72 -1.44 -13.95
CA ASP A 35 -33.83 -1.13 -12.52
C ASP A 35 -33.95 -2.39 -11.66
N TYR A 36 -34.67 -3.40 -12.16
CA TYR A 36 -34.77 -4.70 -11.51
C TYR A 36 -33.41 -5.42 -11.48
N LEU A 37 -32.71 -5.53 -12.61
CA LEU A 37 -31.41 -6.19 -12.69
C LEU A 37 -30.34 -5.49 -11.85
N ILE A 38 -30.36 -4.16 -11.81
CA ILE A 38 -29.48 -3.36 -10.96
C ILE A 38 -29.79 -3.63 -9.48
N SER A 39 -31.06 -3.72 -9.10
CA SER A 39 -31.48 -4.04 -7.73
C SER A 39 -31.07 -5.45 -7.31
N GLU A 40 -31.23 -6.45 -8.18
CA GLU A 40 -30.79 -7.83 -7.93
C GLU A 40 -29.26 -7.94 -7.87
N LEU A 41 -28.53 -7.22 -8.73
CA LEU A 41 -27.06 -7.17 -8.65
C LEU A 41 -26.59 -6.56 -7.32
N MET A 42 -27.23 -5.47 -6.88
CA MET A 42 -26.91 -4.86 -5.59
C MET A 42 -27.21 -5.81 -4.43
N ALA A 43 -28.34 -6.52 -4.47
CA ALA A 43 -28.67 -7.53 -3.46
C ALA A 43 -27.70 -8.71 -3.48
N ALA A 44 -27.33 -9.23 -4.65
CA ALA A 44 -26.34 -10.30 -4.79
C ALA A 44 -24.97 -9.86 -4.25
N ARG A 45 -24.57 -8.60 -4.47
CA ARG A 45 -23.34 -8.04 -3.89
C ARG A 45 -23.43 -7.90 -2.37
N MET A 46 -24.56 -7.41 -1.84
CA MET A 46 -24.79 -7.33 -0.40
C MET A 46 -24.75 -8.72 0.24
N VAL A 47 -25.43 -9.72 -0.34
CA VAL A 47 -25.39 -11.11 0.13
C VAL A 47 -23.96 -11.69 0.05
N ASN A 48 -23.19 -11.41 -1.00
CA ASN A 48 -21.80 -11.87 -1.10
C ASN A 48 -20.86 -11.20 -0.08
N VAL A 49 -21.18 -10.00 0.39
CA VAL A 49 -20.42 -9.28 1.42
C VAL A 49 -20.86 -9.69 2.83
N ASP A 50 -22.16 -9.91 3.04
CA ASP A 50 -22.76 -10.14 4.36
C ASP A 50 -22.98 -11.62 4.71
N CYS A 51 -22.98 -12.56 3.74
CA CYS A 51 -22.97 -13.98 4.05
C CYS A 51 -21.54 -14.45 4.40
N PRO A 52 -21.35 -15.13 5.55
CA PRO A 52 -20.19 -15.98 5.77
C PRO A 52 -20.20 -17.04 4.67
N LYS A 53 -19.13 -17.12 3.87
CA LYS A 53 -19.02 -18.09 2.78
C LYS A 53 -19.17 -19.51 3.34
N GLU A 54 -20.33 -20.12 3.22
CA GLU A 54 -20.48 -21.57 3.35
C GLU A 54 -19.79 -22.22 2.15
N LYS A 55 -18.48 -22.43 2.28
CA LYS A 55 -17.71 -23.24 1.35
C LYS A 55 -17.85 -24.70 1.75
N SER A 56 -18.42 -25.48 0.85
CA SER A 56 -18.36 -26.94 0.85
C SER A 56 -16.93 -27.43 1.08
N GLY A 57 -16.76 -28.32 2.06
CA GLY A 57 -15.69 -29.32 2.17
C GLY A 57 -14.29 -28.88 1.76
N GLY A 58 -13.63 -28.09 2.59
CA GLY A 58 -12.21 -27.78 2.43
C GLY A 58 -11.89 -26.46 3.11
N MET A 59 -11.33 -26.57 4.31
CA MET A 59 -10.82 -25.44 5.08
C MET A 59 -9.66 -24.77 4.31
N GLU A 60 -9.98 -23.93 3.31
CA GLU A 60 -9.07 -22.91 2.81
C GLU A 60 -9.07 -21.77 3.83
N ILE A 61 -8.21 -21.89 4.84
CA ILE A 61 -7.79 -20.74 5.61
C ILE A 61 -7.03 -19.88 4.59
N VAL A 62 -7.69 -18.85 4.05
CA VAL A 62 -6.97 -17.72 3.47
C VAL A 62 -6.30 -17.05 4.65
N VAL A 63 -5.15 -17.59 5.05
CA VAL A 63 -4.26 -16.96 6.02
C VAL A 63 -3.83 -15.68 5.34
N HIS A 64 -4.40 -14.55 5.74
CA HIS A 64 -3.78 -13.27 5.48
C HIS A 64 -2.43 -13.30 6.20
N GLU A 65 -1.39 -13.68 5.46
CA GLU A 65 -0.02 -13.66 5.96
C GLU A 65 0.27 -12.25 6.44
N SER A 66 0.59 -12.12 7.73
CA SER A 66 0.97 -10.82 8.26
C SER A 66 2.26 -10.36 7.58
N PRO A 67 2.50 -9.05 7.42
CA PRO A 67 3.77 -8.55 6.89
C PRO A 67 4.98 -9.16 7.60
N THR A 68 4.88 -9.31 8.93
CA THR A 68 5.91 -9.94 9.76
C THR A 68 6.13 -11.41 9.44
N ALA A 69 5.06 -12.17 9.18
CA ALA A 69 5.18 -13.59 8.80
C ALA A 69 5.82 -13.74 7.41
N LYS A 70 5.46 -12.84 6.48
CA LYS A 70 6.07 -12.77 5.15
C LYS A 70 7.56 -12.44 5.25
N ASP A 71 7.93 -11.40 6.00
CA ASP A 71 9.34 -11.01 6.19
C ASP A 71 10.15 -12.16 6.81
N LEU A 72 9.61 -12.84 7.82
CA LEU A 72 10.26 -13.99 8.44
C LEU A 72 10.44 -15.15 7.45
N LYS A 73 9.42 -15.44 6.64
CA LYS A 73 9.49 -16.46 5.59
C LYS A 73 10.54 -16.11 4.54
N ASP A 74 10.58 -14.86 4.09
CA ASP A 74 11.55 -14.37 3.11
C ASP A 74 12.98 -14.48 3.65
N ILE A 75 13.20 -14.16 4.93
CA ILE A 75 14.48 -14.35 5.61
C ILE A 75 14.89 -15.83 5.64
N LEU A 76 13.96 -16.72 6.02
CA LEU A 76 14.25 -18.16 6.08
C LEU A 76 14.62 -18.73 4.70
N ILE A 77 13.90 -18.30 3.65
CA ILE A 77 14.19 -18.68 2.26
C ILE A 77 15.57 -18.13 1.84
N ALA A 78 15.85 -16.86 2.11
CA ALA A 78 17.13 -16.22 1.76
C ALA A 78 18.33 -16.91 2.43
N LEU A 79 18.17 -17.32 3.69
CA LEU A 79 19.20 -18.05 4.45
C LEU A 79 19.20 -19.57 4.18
N LYS A 80 18.38 -20.03 3.22
CA LYS A 80 18.25 -21.42 2.79
C LYS A 80 17.92 -22.37 3.96
N PHE A 81 17.04 -21.95 4.85
CA PHE A 81 16.49 -22.83 5.88
C PHE A 81 15.60 -23.89 5.25
N ASN A 82 15.70 -25.11 5.76
CA ASN A 82 14.71 -26.14 5.48
C ASN A 82 13.39 -25.77 6.16
N LYS A 83 12.28 -26.28 5.61
CA LYS A 83 10.94 -26.05 6.18
C LYS A 83 10.96 -26.41 7.68
N PRO A 84 10.59 -25.48 8.57
CA PRO A 84 10.65 -25.73 10.00
C PRO A 84 9.77 -26.94 10.39
N PRO A 85 10.22 -27.80 11.34
CA PRO A 85 9.40 -28.89 11.84
C PRO A 85 8.09 -28.37 12.46
N PRO A 86 6.99 -29.14 12.38
CA PRO A 86 5.69 -28.69 12.91
C PRO A 86 5.69 -28.40 14.41
N ASN A 87 6.64 -28.95 15.18
CA ASN A 87 6.76 -28.75 16.63
C ASN A 87 7.84 -27.72 17.04
N ILE A 88 8.30 -26.87 16.12
CA ILE A 88 9.32 -25.86 16.46
C ILE A 88 8.72 -24.74 17.33
N THR A 89 9.40 -24.38 18.41
CA THR A 89 9.04 -23.20 19.20
C THR A 89 9.61 -21.93 18.56
N ALA A 90 8.99 -20.78 18.81
CA ALA A 90 9.48 -19.50 18.30
C ALA A 90 10.93 -19.22 18.76
N GLU A 91 11.23 -19.51 20.02
CA GLU A 91 12.58 -19.35 20.59
C GLU A 91 13.62 -20.19 19.83
N MET A 92 13.36 -21.48 19.61
CA MET A 92 14.28 -22.34 18.85
C MET A 92 14.46 -21.87 17.40
N LEU A 93 13.40 -21.34 16.78
CA LEU A 93 13.48 -20.78 15.43
C LEU A 93 14.38 -19.54 15.41
N PHE A 94 14.15 -18.59 16.31
CA PHE A 94 14.92 -17.35 16.38
C PHE A 94 16.39 -17.58 16.78
N SER A 95 16.67 -18.49 17.70
CA SER A 95 18.06 -18.84 18.06
C SER A 95 18.81 -19.42 16.85
N LYS A 96 18.20 -20.37 16.12
CA LYS A 96 18.81 -20.94 14.90
C LYS A 96 19.00 -19.88 13.82
N LEU A 97 18.00 -19.01 13.65
CA LEU A 97 18.05 -17.90 12.71
C LEU A 97 19.21 -16.95 13.03
N GLU A 98 19.35 -16.55 14.29
CA GLU A 98 20.41 -15.65 14.77
C GLU A 98 21.79 -16.25 14.53
N THR A 99 22.00 -17.54 14.87
CA THR A 99 23.27 -18.24 14.62
C THR A 99 23.60 -18.24 13.12
N LYS A 100 22.66 -18.67 12.28
CA LYS A 100 22.87 -18.73 10.83
C LYS A 100 23.14 -17.35 10.22
N LEU A 101 22.45 -16.32 10.72
CA LEU A 101 22.63 -14.95 10.27
C LEU A 101 24.03 -14.43 10.62
N LYS A 102 24.48 -14.64 11.86
CA LYS A 102 25.84 -14.29 12.31
C LYS A 102 26.89 -14.98 11.45
N ASP A 103 26.76 -16.28 11.23
CA ASP A 103 27.70 -17.05 10.39
C ASP A 103 27.74 -16.53 8.95
N THR A 104 26.58 -16.22 8.37
CA THR A 104 26.46 -15.75 6.98
C THR A 104 27.07 -14.36 6.83
N ILE A 105 26.78 -13.44 7.76
CA ILE A 105 27.36 -12.09 7.77
C ILE A 105 28.88 -12.17 7.95
N GLN A 106 29.38 -13.08 8.81
CA GLN A 106 30.82 -13.22 9.03
C GLN A 106 31.56 -13.75 7.79
N LYS A 107 30.96 -14.67 7.03
CA LYS A 107 31.58 -15.28 5.85
C LYS A 107 31.45 -14.45 4.58
N GLU A 108 30.26 -13.90 4.34
CA GLU A 108 29.87 -13.32 3.05
C GLU A 108 29.30 -11.89 3.18
N GLY A 109 29.22 -11.34 4.39
CA GLY A 109 28.50 -10.09 4.68
C GLY A 109 29.02 -8.87 3.91
N GLU A 110 30.34 -8.75 3.72
CA GLU A 110 30.91 -7.61 2.97
C GLU A 110 30.45 -7.60 1.50
N GLN A 111 30.30 -8.78 0.88
CA GLN A 111 29.84 -8.89 -0.51
C GLN A 111 28.31 -8.79 -0.63
N LEU A 112 27.56 -9.34 0.34
CA LEU A 112 26.10 -9.39 0.27
C LEU A 112 25.43 -8.09 0.72
N VAL A 113 25.85 -7.56 1.86
CA VAL A 113 25.19 -6.41 2.52
C VAL A 113 26.13 -5.23 2.78
N GLY A 114 27.43 -5.38 2.51
CA GLY A 114 28.42 -4.34 2.74
C GLY A 114 28.76 -4.13 4.22
N LYS A 115 29.57 -3.09 4.47
CA LYS A 115 30.03 -2.76 5.82
C LYS A 115 28.95 -2.03 6.62
N PRO A 116 28.68 -2.43 7.88
CA PRO A 116 27.78 -1.69 8.75
C PRO A 116 28.31 -0.26 8.95
N LEU A 117 27.40 0.71 8.91
CA LEU A 117 27.74 2.11 9.18
C LEU A 117 28.12 2.31 10.66
N TYR A 118 27.43 1.57 11.54
CA TYR A 118 27.67 1.54 12.98
C TYR A 118 27.88 0.10 13.46
N ASN A 119 28.96 -0.14 14.19
CA ASN A 119 29.41 -1.50 14.57
C ASN A 119 29.79 -1.63 16.05
N LYS A 120 29.43 -0.65 16.88
CA LYS A 120 29.69 -0.68 18.32
C LYS A 120 28.45 -1.16 19.07
N ALA A 121 28.63 -1.66 20.28
CA ALA A 121 27.51 -1.91 21.18
C ALA A 121 27.02 -0.58 21.75
N LEU A 122 25.70 -0.40 21.81
CA LEU A 122 25.06 0.75 22.45
C LEU A 122 24.74 0.40 23.90
N SER A 123 25.15 1.27 24.82
CA SER A 123 24.72 1.25 26.22
C SER A 123 23.26 1.68 26.35
N GLU A 124 22.62 1.39 27.49
CA GLU A 124 21.22 1.78 27.74
C GLU A 124 21.01 3.29 27.63
N LYS A 125 21.99 4.09 28.07
CA LYS A 125 21.95 5.55 27.93
C LYS A 125 22.00 5.99 26.47
N GLU A 126 22.85 5.37 25.66
CA GLU A 126 22.95 5.67 24.23
C GLU A 126 21.69 5.24 23.46
N TRP A 127 21.08 4.12 23.83
CA TRP A 127 19.77 3.71 23.28
C TRP A 127 18.69 4.75 23.53
N LYS A 128 18.54 5.21 24.78
CA LYS A 128 17.55 6.24 25.13
C LYS A 128 17.80 7.55 24.37
N GLN A 129 19.07 7.95 24.26
CA GLN A 129 19.44 9.14 23.47
C GLN A 129 19.10 8.96 22.00
N LEU A 130 19.41 7.80 21.42
CA LEU A 130 19.14 7.48 20.02
C LEU A 130 17.64 7.50 19.72
N GLU A 131 16.81 6.90 20.58
CA GLU A 131 15.35 6.93 20.44
C GLU A 131 14.78 8.35 20.51
N THR A 132 15.32 9.17 21.41
CA THR A 132 14.92 10.58 21.55
C THR A 132 15.25 11.36 20.28
N THR A 133 16.51 11.28 19.83
CA THR A 133 16.96 11.95 18.60
C THR A 133 16.23 11.44 17.36
N PHE A 134 15.97 10.13 17.27
CA PHE A 134 15.17 9.57 16.18
C PHE A 134 13.76 10.17 16.16
N SER A 135 13.10 10.28 17.32
CA SER A 135 11.75 10.82 17.42
C SER A 135 11.69 12.30 17.04
N GLU A 136 12.66 13.10 17.51
CA GLU A 136 12.79 14.52 17.15
C GLU A 136 12.99 14.71 15.65
N MET A 137 13.95 13.97 15.06
CA MET A 137 14.22 14.01 13.62
C MET A 137 13.00 13.55 12.83
N PHE A 138 12.34 12.47 13.26
CA PHE A 138 11.16 11.94 12.59
C PHE A 138 10.06 13.00 12.47
N GLU A 139 9.79 13.74 13.55
CA GLU A 139 8.80 14.83 13.54
C GLU A 139 9.25 16.02 12.68
N GLU A 140 10.54 16.39 12.73
CA GLU A 140 11.08 17.44 11.85
C GLU A 140 10.90 17.07 10.36
N TYR A 141 11.25 15.83 9.99
CA TYR A 141 11.09 15.34 8.63
C TYR A 141 9.62 15.21 8.22
N ARG A 142 8.73 14.83 9.15
CA ARG A 142 7.28 14.83 8.90
C ARG A 142 6.80 16.23 8.55
N LEU A 143 7.15 17.23 9.36
CA LEU A 143 6.76 18.63 9.14
C LEU A 143 7.35 19.19 7.83
N ARG A 144 8.61 18.86 7.52
CA ARG A 144 9.25 19.27 6.26
C ARG A 144 8.53 18.65 5.06
N ARG A 145 8.18 17.36 5.11
CA ARG A 145 7.43 16.68 4.04
C ARG A 145 6.04 17.29 3.88
N GLU A 146 5.33 17.55 4.97
CA GLU A 146 4.03 18.23 4.96
C GLU A 146 4.14 19.61 4.30
N THR A 147 5.12 20.41 4.69
CA THR A 147 5.36 21.73 4.10
C THR A 147 5.62 21.65 2.58
N LEU A 148 6.44 20.69 2.14
CA LEU A 148 6.73 20.51 0.72
C LEU A 148 5.50 20.05 -0.08
N ILE A 149 4.69 19.17 0.49
CA ILE A 149 3.44 18.70 -0.11
C ILE A 149 2.45 19.86 -0.23
N THR A 150 2.26 20.65 0.82
CA THR A 150 1.38 21.83 0.80
C THR A 150 1.87 22.87 -0.22
N ARG A 151 3.18 23.13 -0.29
CA ARG A 151 3.77 24.03 -1.31
C ARG A 151 3.48 23.54 -2.73
N LEU A 152 3.60 22.24 -2.97
CA LEU A 152 3.26 21.63 -4.25
C LEU A 152 1.77 21.83 -4.56
N GLU A 153 0.88 21.59 -3.59
CA GLU A 153 -0.57 21.81 -3.75
C GLU A 153 -0.88 23.26 -4.11
N CYS A 154 -0.35 24.24 -3.37
CA CYS A 154 -0.54 25.65 -3.67
C CYS A 154 -0.01 26.02 -5.05
N THR A 155 1.12 25.42 -5.47
CA THR A 155 1.68 25.64 -6.82
C THR A 155 0.71 25.14 -7.90
N ILE A 156 0.17 23.93 -7.75
CA ILE A 156 -0.82 23.37 -8.68
C ILE A 156 -2.10 24.20 -8.69
N GLN A 157 -2.59 24.63 -7.53
CA GLN A 157 -3.77 25.49 -7.42
C GLN A 157 -3.57 26.84 -8.11
N SER A 158 -2.36 27.41 -8.08
CA SER A 158 -2.09 28.68 -8.77
C SER A 158 -2.23 28.58 -10.29
N PHE A 159 -1.99 27.41 -10.88
CA PHE A 159 -2.25 27.19 -12.32
C PHE A 159 -3.74 27.22 -12.64
N GLU A 160 -4.61 26.83 -11.71
CA GLU A 160 -6.06 26.88 -11.92
C GLU A 160 -6.61 28.33 -11.92
N TRP A 161 -5.84 29.28 -11.39
CA TRP A 161 -6.23 30.70 -11.34
C TRP A 161 -5.73 31.49 -12.54
N SER A 162 -4.83 30.91 -13.36
CA SER A 162 -4.37 31.52 -14.60
C SER A 162 -5.43 31.37 -15.70
N ASP A 163 -5.87 32.47 -16.31
CA ASP A 163 -6.85 32.46 -17.41
C ASP A 163 -6.43 31.53 -18.57
N ARG A 164 -5.12 31.42 -18.82
CA ARG A 164 -4.56 30.55 -19.86
C ARG A 164 -4.71 29.06 -19.54
N LEU A 165 -4.63 28.67 -18.28
CA LEU A 165 -4.57 27.27 -17.85
C LEU A 165 -5.86 26.79 -17.18
N LYS A 166 -6.78 27.70 -16.86
CA LYS A 166 -8.08 27.39 -16.26
C LYS A 166 -8.90 26.40 -17.09
N THR A 167 -8.77 26.43 -18.42
CA THR A 167 -9.41 25.48 -19.35
C THR A 167 -8.79 24.08 -19.32
N MET A 168 -7.57 23.94 -18.80
CA MET A 168 -6.83 22.66 -18.72
C MET A 168 -6.87 22.05 -17.30
N LYS A 169 -7.73 22.57 -16.42
CA LYS A 169 -7.83 22.13 -15.02
C LYS A 169 -7.98 20.62 -14.87
N ASP A 170 -8.86 20.01 -15.66
CA ASP A 170 -9.14 18.57 -15.56
C ASP A 170 -7.92 17.73 -15.96
N GLU A 171 -7.16 18.17 -16.98
CA GLU A 171 -5.92 17.52 -17.41
C GLU A 171 -4.82 17.62 -16.34
N ILE A 172 -4.65 18.80 -15.75
CA ILE A 172 -3.72 19.03 -14.64
C ILE A 172 -4.06 18.12 -13.45
N GLN A 173 -5.33 18.09 -13.05
CA GLN A 173 -5.79 17.29 -11.90
C GLN A 173 -5.69 15.77 -12.18
N SER A 174 -5.99 15.33 -13.40
CA SER A 174 -5.85 13.93 -13.81
C SER A 174 -4.40 13.44 -13.68
N SER A 175 -3.43 14.27 -14.05
CA SER A 175 -2.00 13.97 -13.92
C SER A 175 -1.49 14.09 -12.47
N TYR A 176 -2.00 15.05 -11.72
CA TYR A 176 -1.51 15.37 -10.39
C TYR A 176 -2.02 14.42 -9.29
N ARG A 177 -3.33 14.12 -9.27
CA ARG A 177 -3.95 13.34 -8.17
C ARG A 177 -3.27 12.00 -7.91
N PRO A 178 -2.96 11.16 -8.92
CA PRO A 178 -2.31 9.87 -8.67
C PRO A 178 -0.92 10.01 -8.02
N LYS A 179 -0.18 11.08 -8.35
CA LYS A 179 1.12 11.36 -7.74
C LYS A 179 0.94 11.87 -6.32
N ARG A 180 -0.05 12.73 -6.08
CA ARG A 180 -0.34 13.30 -4.78
C ARG A 180 -0.74 12.24 -3.75
N GLU A 181 -1.51 11.23 -4.14
CA GLU A 181 -1.92 10.11 -3.29
C GLU A 181 -0.74 9.26 -2.81
N GLN A 182 0.35 9.21 -3.58
CA GLN A 182 1.59 8.52 -3.20
C GLN A 182 2.44 9.33 -2.20
N LEU A 183 2.24 10.65 -2.13
CA LEU A 183 2.99 11.53 -1.24
C LEU A 183 2.40 11.51 0.17
N LYS A 184 3.16 10.94 1.11
CA LYS A 184 2.83 10.89 2.53
C LYS A 184 3.67 11.90 3.31
N ALA A 185 3.03 12.61 4.26
CA ALA A 185 3.73 13.48 5.20
C ALA A 185 4.61 12.66 6.16
N LYS A 186 4.08 11.54 6.67
CA LYS A 186 4.83 10.65 7.56
C LYS A 186 6.04 10.03 6.81
N PRO A 187 7.27 10.17 7.33
CA PRO A 187 8.43 9.47 6.80
C PRO A 187 8.25 7.95 6.90
N ASP A 188 8.74 7.23 5.89
CA ASP A 188 8.79 5.77 5.88
C ASP A 188 10.21 5.32 6.24
N VAL A 189 10.60 5.62 7.48
CA VAL A 189 11.90 5.27 8.06
C VAL A 189 11.65 4.83 9.50
N ARG A 190 12.30 3.75 9.92
CA ARG A 190 12.24 3.17 11.25
C ARG A 190 13.61 3.20 11.90
N LEU A 191 13.64 3.08 13.22
CA LEU A 191 14.90 2.98 13.97
C LEU A 191 15.74 1.77 13.52
N SER A 192 15.08 0.67 13.11
CA SER A 192 15.74 -0.50 12.53
C SER A 192 16.54 -0.18 11.27
N ASP A 193 16.09 0.79 10.45
CA ASP A 193 16.78 1.17 9.21
C ASP A 193 18.10 1.88 9.52
N PHE A 194 18.14 2.64 10.61
CA PHE A 194 19.38 3.23 11.11
C PHE A 194 20.37 2.15 11.56
N LEU A 195 19.92 1.14 12.31
CA LEU A 195 20.78 0.03 12.75
C LEU A 195 21.24 -0.85 11.58
N ALA A 196 20.39 -0.98 10.56
CA ALA A 196 20.70 -1.70 9.33
C ALA A 196 21.55 -0.88 8.35
N ALA A 197 21.81 0.41 8.63
CA ALA A 197 22.56 1.29 7.74
C ALA A 197 23.94 0.73 7.39
N ARG A 198 24.35 1.00 6.15
CA ARG A 198 25.63 0.55 5.56
C ARG A 198 26.43 1.72 5.05
N THR A 199 27.74 1.54 4.91
CA THR A 199 28.65 2.60 4.44
C THR A 199 28.32 3.11 3.03
N SER A 200 27.58 2.34 2.23
CA SER A 200 27.07 2.79 0.94
C SER A 200 26.17 4.03 1.04
N LEU A 201 25.47 4.23 2.16
CA LEU A 201 24.65 5.43 2.38
C LEU A 201 25.48 6.72 2.49
N LEU A 202 26.78 6.61 2.77
CA LEU A 202 27.69 7.76 2.80
C LEU A 202 28.07 8.24 1.39
N GLN A 203 27.79 7.44 0.35
CA GLN A 203 28.01 7.84 -1.04
C GLN A 203 26.87 8.75 -1.49
N VAL A 204 27.02 10.05 -1.25
CA VAL A 204 26.05 11.05 -1.67
C VAL A 204 26.34 11.47 -3.11
N GLU A 205 25.47 11.07 -4.04
CA GLU A 205 25.50 11.61 -5.40
C GLU A 205 25.08 13.08 -5.39
N LYS A 206 25.84 13.94 -6.08
CA LYS A 206 25.47 15.36 -6.20
C LYS A 206 24.13 15.47 -6.91
N THR A 207 23.20 16.22 -6.34
CA THR A 207 21.91 16.55 -6.95
C THR A 207 22.05 17.32 -8.27
N SER A 208 23.22 17.90 -8.53
CA SER A 208 23.58 18.56 -9.78
C SER A 208 24.26 17.66 -10.82
N SER A 209 24.38 16.35 -10.57
CA SER A 209 25.02 15.41 -11.50
C SER A 209 24.26 15.33 -12.83
N ALA A 210 25.00 15.00 -13.90
CA ALA A 210 24.43 14.87 -15.25
C ALA A 210 23.38 13.74 -15.33
N SER A 211 23.58 12.66 -14.57
CA SER A 211 22.64 11.55 -14.39
C SER A 211 21.29 12.00 -13.84
N VAL A 212 21.30 12.82 -12.79
CA VAL A 212 20.08 13.38 -12.18
C VAL A 212 19.40 14.39 -13.11
N ARG A 213 20.18 15.22 -13.82
CA ARG A 213 19.65 16.26 -14.73
C ARG A 213 19.08 15.73 -16.04
N LYS A 214 19.38 14.48 -16.42
CA LYS A 214 18.91 13.88 -17.68
C LYS A 214 17.39 13.99 -17.87
N PHE A 215 16.64 13.91 -16.79
CA PHE A 215 15.17 13.94 -16.81
C PHE A 215 14.57 15.30 -16.45
N THR A 216 15.39 16.29 -16.12
CA THR A 216 14.95 17.66 -15.80
C THR A 216 15.41 18.69 -16.83
N GLN A 217 16.04 18.25 -17.93
CA GLN A 217 16.33 19.11 -19.06
C GLN A 217 15.01 19.53 -19.73
N THR A 218 14.80 20.84 -19.83
CA THR A 218 13.67 21.41 -20.57
C THR A 218 14.22 22.50 -21.48
N LYS A 219 13.51 22.83 -22.57
CA LYS A 219 13.90 23.93 -23.49
C LYS A 219 13.96 25.31 -22.82
N VAL A 220 13.57 25.42 -21.55
CA VAL A 220 13.46 26.67 -20.79
C VAL A 220 14.72 26.90 -19.94
N ASN A 221 15.61 25.90 -19.79
CA ASN A 221 16.88 26.01 -19.06
C ASN A 221 18.08 25.81 -19.98
#